data_AF-A0A6B3E4I0-F1
#
_entry.id   AF-A0A6B3E4I0-F1
#
_cell.length_a   1.000
_cell.length_b   1.000
_cell.length_c   1.000
_cell.angle_alpha   90.00
_cell.angle_beta   90.00
_cell.angle_gamma   90.00
#
_symmetry.space_group_name_H-M   'P 1'
#
loop_
_entity.id
_entity.type
_entity.pdbx_description
1 polymer ?
#
loop_
_entity_poly.entity_id
_entity_poly.type
_entity_poly.pdbx_seq_one_letter_code
_entity_poly.pdbx_strand_id
1 'polypeptide(L)'
;AGVGELPPGWGAPSHAPAAVAARAGLRVAVDGLMDLFATPLLAEAGLVEARVVRKALRAAAQGEPLPLDGLADLVSLEMWLRRLLARRGTCWTGTPARARAVPSGITPQRGALASGGGALTSGG
;
A
#
# COMPACT_ATOMS: atom_id res chain seq x y z
N ALA A 1 -14.85 -21.91 14.84
CA ALA A 1 -16.21 -21.50 15.25
C ALA A 1 -16.43 -20.08 14.75
N GLY A 2 -17.39 -19.88 13.84
CA GLY A 2 -17.77 -18.56 13.34
C GLY A 2 -19.14 -18.19 13.90
N VAL A 3 -19.39 -16.90 14.08
CA VAL A 3 -20.73 -16.37 14.43
C VAL A 3 -21.72 -16.75 13.34
N GLY A 4 -22.73 -17.57 13.70
CA GLY A 4 -23.70 -18.14 12.76
C GLY A 4 -24.77 -17.16 12.30
N GLU A 5 -24.94 -16.04 13.00
CA GLU A 5 -25.85 -14.97 12.61
C GLU A 5 -25.36 -13.64 13.15
N LEU A 6 -25.48 -12.59 12.35
CA LEU A 6 -25.16 -11.22 12.74
C LEU A 6 -26.41 -10.52 13.26
N PRO A 7 -26.30 -9.68 14.31
CA PRO A 7 -27.42 -8.87 14.76
C PRO A 7 -27.98 -7.96 13.65
N PRO A 8 -29.30 -7.70 13.62
CA PRO A 8 -29.86 -6.68 12.75
C PRO A 8 -29.13 -5.35 12.93
N GLY A 9 -28.65 -4.77 11.82
CA GLY A 9 -27.87 -3.52 11.84
C GLY A 9 -26.35 -3.69 11.96
N TRP A 10 -25.82 -4.91 11.97
CA TRP A 10 -24.37 -5.11 11.89
C TRP A 10 -23.84 -4.59 10.54
N GLY A 11 -22.91 -3.63 10.60
CA GLY A 11 -22.39 -2.95 9.41
C GLY A 11 -23.33 -1.88 8.82
N ALA A 12 -24.50 -1.61 9.41
CA ALA A 12 -25.36 -0.52 8.95
C ALA A 12 -24.70 0.85 9.25
N PRO A 13 -24.38 1.67 8.24
CA PRO A 13 -23.69 2.92 8.47
C PRO A 13 -24.64 3.96 9.08
N SER A 14 -24.30 4.52 10.23
CA SER A 14 -24.96 5.72 10.77
C SER A 14 -24.41 6.95 10.06
N HIS A 15 -24.87 7.19 8.83
CA HIS A 15 -24.30 8.18 7.91
C HIS A 15 -24.25 9.62 8.44
N ALA A 16 -25.27 10.08 9.17
CA ALA A 16 -25.30 11.45 9.71
C ALA A 16 -24.33 11.64 10.90
N PRO A 17 -24.31 10.77 11.93
CA PRO A 17 -23.27 10.80 12.97
C PRO A 17 -21.85 10.64 12.42
N ALA A 18 -21.67 9.79 11.41
CA ALA A 18 -20.36 9.52 10.80
C ALA A 18 -19.78 10.74 10.10
N ALA A 19 -20.57 11.50 9.33
CA ALA A 19 -20.10 12.70 8.64
C ALA A 19 -19.70 13.82 9.62
N VAL A 20 -20.46 14.00 10.71
CA VAL A 20 -20.14 14.98 11.76
C VAL A 20 -18.85 14.59 12.49
N ALA A 21 -18.69 13.31 12.84
CA ALA A 21 -17.48 12.79 13.46
C ALA A 21 -16.26 12.94 12.53
N ALA A 22 -16.40 12.63 11.24
CA ALA A 22 -15.35 12.80 10.24
C ALA A 22 -14.89 14.27 10.13
N ARG A 23 -15.83 15.23 10.10
CA ARG A 23 -15.48 16.65 10.10
C ARG A 23 -14.84 17.12 11.40
N ALA A 24 -15.27 16.61 12.55
CA ALA A 24 -14.63 16.91 13.83
C ALA A 24 -13.19 16.39 13.86
N GLY A 25 -12.96 15.14 13.46
CA GLY A 25 -11.63 14.55 13.35
C GLY A 25 -10.74 15.31 12.36
N LEU A 26 -11.28 15.68 11.19
CA LEU A 26 -10.54 16.44 10.19
C LEU A 26 -10.07 17.81 10.72
N ARG A 27 -10.93 18.53 11.45
CA ARG A 27 -10.54 19.83 12.05
C ARG A 27 -9.39 19.69 13.04
N VAL A 28 -9.37 18.60 13.81
CA VAL A 28 -8.29 18.32 14.78
C VAL A 28 -7.00 17.90 14.06
N ALA A 29 -7.11 17.13 12.98
CA ALA A 29 -5.97 16.53 12.29
C ALA A 29 -5.39 17.40 11.15
N VAL A 30 -6.04 18.50 10.77
CA VAL A 30 -5.73 19.22 9.51
C VAL A 30 -4.27 19.64 9.40
N ASP A 31 -3.65 20.12 10.47
CA ASP A 31 -2.24 20.55 10.44
C ASP A 31 -1.30 19.36 10.21
N GLY A 32 -1.52 18.25 10.91
CA GLY A 32 -0.76 17.02 10.67
C GLY A 32 -0.98 16.45 9.26
N LEU A 33 -2.17 16.64 8.68
CA LEU A 33 -2.42 16.27 7.28
C LEU A 33 -1.76 17.25 6.30
N MET A 34 -1.64 18.54 6.64
CA MET A 34 -0.87 19.48 5.81
C MET A 34 0.60 19.08 5.74
N ASP A 35 1.16 18.67 6.88
CA ASP A 35 2.55 18.17 6.97
C ASP A 35 2.72 16.86 6.20
N LEU A 36 1.76 15.93 6.33
CA LEU A 36 1.74 14.67 5.58
C LEU A 36 1.78 14.91 4.05
N PHE A 37 1.03 15.91 3.58
CA PHE A 37 0.95 16.27 2.15
C PHE A 37 1.92 17.41 1.75
N ALA A 38 2.94 17.72 2.55
CA ALA A 38 3.98 18.67 2.16
C ALA A 38 4.79 18.14 0.96
N THR A 39 5.21 16.88 1.03
CA THR A 39 5.90 16.12 -0.02
C THR A 39 5.26 14.72 -0.17
N PRO A 40 4.07 14.61 -0.78
CA PRO A 40 3.34 13.36 -0.82
C PRO A 40 3.88 12.42 -1.90
N LEU A 41 4.02 11.14 -1.55
CA LEU A 41 4.50 10.09 -2.45
C LEU A 41 3.58 9.92 -3.66
N LEU A 42 2.28 10.14 -3.47
CA LEU A 42 1.31 10.15 -4.57
C LEU A 42 1.58 11.26 -5.60
N ALA A 43 2.11 12.42 -5.18
CA ALA A 43 2.48 13.48 -6.13
C ALA A 43 3.81 13.18 -6.82
N GLU A 44 4.77 12.56 -6.13
CA GLU A 44 6.00 12.06 -6.75
C GLU A 44 5.71 11.02 -7.84
N ALA A 45 4.67 10.21 -7.66
CA ALA A 45 4.17 9.26 -8.66
C ALA A 45 3.30 9.90 -9.76
N GLY A 46 3.02 11.20 -9.69
CA GLY A 46 2.17 11.90 -10.66
C GLY A 46 0.67 11.56 -10.57
N LEU A 47 0.22 10.93 -9.47
CA LEU A 47 -1.18 10.52 -9.29
C LEU A 47 -2.06 11.65 -8.76
N VAL A 48 -1.48 12.60 -8.03
CA VAL A 48 -2.20 13.74 -7.45
C VAL A 48 -1.36 15.01 -7.48
N GLU A 49 -2.03 16.15 -7.45
CA GLU A 49 -1.38 17.44 -7.22
C GLU A 49 -1.39 17.80 -5.74
N ALA A 50 -0.21 17.86 -5.12
CA ALA A 50 -0.07 18.13 -3.68
C ALA A 50 -0.78 19.41 -3.24
N ARG A 51 -0.72 20.48 -4.06
CA ARG A 51 -1.39 21.75 -3.78
C ARG A 51 -2.92 21.61 -3.79
N VAL A 52 -3.47 20.84 -4.72
CA VAL A 52 -4.92 20.62 -4.85
C VAL A 52 -5.43 19.85 -3.64
N VAL A 53 -4.74 18.78 -3.23
CA VAL A 53 -5.11 17.99 -2.05
C VAL A 53 -5.05 18.84 -0.78
N ARG A 54 -3.99 19.63 -0.58
CA ARG A 54 -3.89 20.53 0.59
C ARG A 54 -5.00 21.58 0.62
N LYS A 55 -5.37 22.13 -0.55
CA LYS A 55 -6.51 23.06 -0.67
C LYS A 55 -7.82 22.38 -0.28
N ALA A 56 -8.05 21.16 -0.78
CA ALA A 56 -9.27 20.39 -0.48
C ALA A 56 -9.38 20.03 1.01
N LEU A 57 -8.29 19.59 1.64
CA LEU A 57 -8.24 19.30 3.07
C LEU A 57 -8.54 20.55 3.92
N ARG A 58 -7.98 21.71 3.56
CA ARG A 58 -8.26 22.98 4.26
C ARG A 58 -9.72 23.40 4.09
N ALA A 59 -10.25 23.34 2.88
CA ALA A 59 -11.66 23.64 2.60
C ALA A 59 -12.61 22.71 3.38
N ALA A 60 -12.32 21.41 3.38
CA ALA A 60 -13.12 20.41 4.09
C ALA A 60 -13.06 20.64 5.63
N ALA A 61 -11.91 21.03 6.18
CA ALA A 61 -11.79 21.42 7.59
C ALA A 61 -12.56 22.71 7.93
N GLN A 62 -12.71 23.61 6.96
CA GLN A 62 -13.54 24.83 7.06
C GLN A 62 -15.04 24.55 6.90
N GLY A 63 -15.44 23.31 6.62
CA GLY A 63 -16.84 22.91 6.53
C GLY A 63 -17.42 22.90 5.12
N GLU A 64 -16.63 23.16 4.09
CA GLU A 64 -17.08 23.12 2.69
C GLU A 64 -17.66 21.73 2.33
N PRO A 65 -18.69 21.65 1.47
CA PRO A 65 -19.34 20.40 1.08
C PRO A 65 -18.51 19.65 0.03
N LEU A 66 -17.41 19.03 0.48
CA LEU A 66 -16.55 18.16 -0.34
C LEU A 66 -16.81 16.68 -0.02
N PRO A 67 -16.55 15.76 -0.98
CA PRO A 67 -16.61 14.32 -0.74
C PRO A 67 -15.52 13.88 0.25
N LEU A 68 -15.88 13.70 1.52
CA LEU A 68 -14.94 13.32 2.59
C LEU A 68 -14.37 11.91 2.40
N ASP A 69 -15.13 10.99 1.81
CA ASP A 69 -14.69 9.61 1.57
C ASP A 69 -13.49 9.57 0.62
N GLY A 70 -13.53 10.36 -0.46
CA GLY A 70 -12.39 10.45 -1.39
C GLY A 70 -11.14 11.05 -0.74
N LEU A 71 -11.30 12.00 0.19
CA LEU A 71 -10.16 12.51 0.97
C LEU A 71 -9.61 11.45 1.94
N ALA A 72 -10.50 10.66 2.55
CA ALA A 72 -10.10 9.56 3.44
C ALA A 72 -9.32 8.47 2.68
N ASP A 73 -9.72 8.15 1.45
CA ASP A 73 -9.01 7.20 0.59
C ASP A 73 -7.60 7.70 0.24
N LEU A 74 -7.47 8.98 -0.14
CA LEU A 74 -6.16 9.59 -0.43
C LEU A 74 -5.23 9.59 0.78
N VAL A 75 -5.74 9.98 1.95
CA VAL A 75 -4.97 9.97 3.21
C VAL A 75 -4.54 8.55 3.55
N SER A 76 -5.46 7.59 3.45
CA SER A 76 -5.20 6.18 3.77
C SER A 76 -4.13 5.58 2.85
N LEU A 77 -4.21 5.86 1.54
CA LEU A 77 -3.24 5.39 0.56
C LEU A 77 -1.85 5.99 0.80
N GLU A 78 -1.76 7.29 1.05
CA GLU A 78 -0.49 7.97 1.37
C GLU A 78 0.14 7.40 2.66
N MET A 79 -0.64 7.22 3.72
CA MET A 79 -0.15 6.61 4.96
C MET A 79 0.31 5.16 4.77
N TRP A 80 -0.40 4.39 3.95
CA TRP A 80 -0.02 3.02 3.61
C TRP A 80 1.30 2.99 2.83
N LEU A 81 1.47 3.85 1.81
CA LEU A 81 2.70 3.95 1.03
C LEU A 81 3.90 4.33 1.90
N ARG A 82 3.74 5.30 2.80
CA ARG A 82 4.80 5.69 3.75
C ARG A 82 5.16 4.53 4.68
N ARG A 83 4.16 3.82 5.20
CA ARG A 83 4.38 2.65 6.06
C ARG A 83 5.08 1.52 5.31
N LEU A 84 4.73 1.31 4.05
CA LEU A 84 5.36 0.33 3.17
C LEU A 84 6.84 0.65 2.97
N LEU A 85 7.17 1.89 2.60
CA LEU A 85 8.56 2.30 2.38
C LEU A 85 9.39 2.29 3.67
N ALA A 86 8.78 2.65 4.81
CA ALA A 86 9.43 2.61 6.11
C ALA A 86 9.75 1.17 6.57
N ARG A 87 8.88 0.20 6.24
CA ARG A 87 9.07 -1.22 6.53
C ARG A 87 9.74 -1.90 5.35
N ARG A 88 11.05 -1.68 5.19
CA ARG A 88 11.89 -2.39 4.20
C ARG A 88 11.75 -3.91 4.39
N GLY A 89 10.93 -4.55 3.56
CA GLY A 89 10.63 -5.99 3.60
C GLY A 89 9.30 -6.27 4.30
N THR A 90 8.20 -6.14 3.57
CA THR A 90 6.92 -6.71 4.01
C THR A 90 6.81 -8.14 3.49
N CYS A 91 6.01 -8.98 4.15
CA CYS A 91 5.73 -10.34 3.68
C CYS A 91 5.13 -10.40 2.25
N TRP A 92 4.78 -9.24 1.67
CA TRP A 92 4.23 -9.10 0.33
C TRP A 92 5.20 -8.41 -0.67
N THR A 93 6.32 -7.81 -0.23
CA THR A 93 7.38 -7.26 -1.11
C THR A 93 8.75 -7.93 -0.94
N GLY A 94 8.86 -8.94 -0.08
CA GLY A 94 10.10 -9.65 0.17
C GLY A 94 9.85 -10.96 0.91
N THR A 95 9.41 -11.99 0.20
CA THR A 95 9.95 -13.32 0.50
C THR A 95 11.46 -13.19 0.32
N PRO A 96 12.31 -13.47 1.34
CA PRO A 96 13.73 -13.63 1.07
C PRO A 96 13.84 -14.64 -0.07
N ALA A 97 14.62 -14.34 -1.11
CA ALA A 97 14.82 -15.23 -2.25
C ALA A 97 15.00 -16.63 -1.70
N ARG A 98 14.02 -17.53 -1.97
CA ARG A 98 13.84 -18.82 -1.31
C ARG A 98 15.19 -19.44 -0.97
N ALA A 99 15.66 -19.26 0.26
CA ALA A 99 16.83 -19.97 0.74
C ALA A 99 16.37 -21.42 0.77
N ARG A 100 16.75 -22.19 -0.25
CA ARG A 100 16.52 -23.63 -0.22
C ARG A 100 17.19 -24.08 1.08
N ALA A 101 16.42 -24.67 1.99
CA ALA A 101 16.97 -25.35 3.16
C ALA A 101 17.77 -26.54 2.63
N VAL A 102 18.99 -26.26 2.17
CA VAL A 102 19.99 -27.25 1.85
C VAL A 102 20.72 -27.47 3.17
N PRO A 103 20.65 -28.66 3.78
CA PRO A 103 21.56 -29.01 4.85
C PRO A 103 22.99 -28.66 4.44
N SER A 104 23.73 -28.00 5.31
CA SER A 104 25.16 -27.75 5.11
C SER A 104 25.85 -29.09 4.83
N GLY A 105 26.33 -29.30 3.60
CA GLY A 105 27.00 -30.54 3.18
C GLY A 105 26.61 -31.07 1.80
N ILE A 106 25.57 -30.54 1.15
CA ILE A 106 25.18 -31.01 -0.20
C ILE A 106 25.83 -30.12 -1.27
N THR A 107 26.94 -30.58 -1.84
CA THR A 107 27.60 -29.91 -2.98
C THR A 107 26.79 -30.18 -4.26
N PRO A 108 26.28 -29.15 -4.96
CA PRO A 108 25.53 -29.36 -6.20
C PRO A 108 26.46 -29.91 -7.29
N GLN A 109 26.20 -31.14 -7.74
CA GLN A 109 26.94 -31.76 -8.84
C GLN A 109 26.46 -31.16 -10.17
N ARG A 110 27.16 -30.12 -10.65
CA ARG A 110 27.00 -29.61 -12.02
C ARG A 110 27.54 -30.66 -12.98
N GLY A 111 26.68 -31.39 -13.70
CA GLY A 111 27.16 -32.24 -14.79
C GLY A 111 26.24 -33.30 -15.37
N ALA A 112 25.06 -33.59 -14.80
CA ALA A 112 24.28 -34.76 -15.26
C ALA A 112 23.43 -34.56 -16.53
N LEU A 113 23.36 -33.35 -17.12
CA LEU A 113 22.41 -33.07 -18.23
C LEU A 113 23.01 -32.35 -19.45
N ALA A 114 24.33 -32.28 -19.59
CA ALA A 114 24.97 -31.74 -20.80
C ALA A 114 25.74 -32.85 -21.53
N SER A 115 25.02 -33.85 -22.03
CA SER A 115 25.55 -34.79 -23.02
C SER A 115 24.49 -35.01 -24.09
N GLY A 116 24.48 -34.12 -25.07
CA GLY A 116 23.58 -34.21 -26.22
C GLY A 116 23.75 -33.01 -27.15
N GLY A 117 24.68 -33.12 -28.11
CA GLY A 117 24.70 -32.25 -29.28
C GLY A 117 26.04 -31.56 -29.55
N GLY A 118 27.01 -32.30 -30.10
CA GLY A 118 28.25 -31.73 -30.60
C GLY A 118 28.83 -32.60 -31.71
N ALA A 119 28.33 -32.45 -32.94
CA ALA A 119 29.05 -32.85 -34.14
C ALA A 119 28.54 -32.02 -35.34
N LEU A 120 29.17 -30.86 -35.57
CA LEU A 120 29.13 -30.10 -36.82
C LEU A 120 30.23 -29.02 -36.82
N THR A 121 31.43 -29.37 -37.30
CA THR A 121 32.42 -28.49 -38.02
C THR A 121 33.41 -29.42 -38.74
N SER A 122 33.39 -29.59 -40.08
CA SER A 122 34.04 -28.79 -41.14
C SER A 122 35.53 -29.11 -41.40
N GLY A 123 35.81 -29.66 -42.59
CA GLY A 123 36.88 -29.19 -43.49
C GLY A 123 38.23 -29.93 -43.47
N GLY A 124 38.59 -30.53 -44.61
CA GLY A 124 39.92 -31.06 -44.93
C GLY A 124 39.86 -32.21 -45.93
#